data_AF-A0A2T7NSC3-F1
#
_entry.id   AF-A0A2T7NSC3-F1
#
_cell.length_a   1.000
_cell.length_b   1.000
_cell.length_c   1.000
_cell.angle_alpha   90.00
_cell.angle_beta   90.00
_cell.angle_gamma   90.00
#
_symmetry.space_group_name_H-M   'P 1'
#
loop_
_entity.id
_entity.type
_entity.pdbx_description
1 polymer ?
#
loop_
_entity_poly.entity_id
_entity_poly.type
_entity_poly.pdbx_seq_one_letter_code
_entity_poly.pdbx_strand_id
1 'polypeptide(L)'
;MADWRRQFQSITGTTQPRTGLTVHVCSSSRQLQVMATKARLVGCTTMAASRWQCSMKQLWFCLIVFGQPLLGSAKVFPSLEHVQVWGDNFRQDLLYKLNVFTGHAALVQSYNSGSKNGINFQLVNETALVENMSSSLSAMLSTKMEALWALVHAAEDAAKKYVPTEKPEKVNGSHYKNAKSMPDVQLVYDKHFKQEVNFTFSSVHIPVEIYDGDSDILNGLNWTSQLDEQFMKNLQNDRTMLWQYFGSQTGFMRTYPASRWETHGDVDLFDVRRQSWYTQGSSSPKDMLILIDTSGSTHGQALQLMKNAVKSILDTLGENDFVNIVRFSNDADYVSACFNHTPFVQANYRNKKQLERDVDKLEAQNQADYKAGLRFAFQKFEEFSANQSSSDKNIGANCNKVIILLTDGGTDNAEDVFKEYNWPNKSVRVFTYAVGPTATPVAAIKWMACANRGYFSHIPAMGAIRARVQVYSQDRQLWKGISGRGYIFNAKLAAV
;
A
#
# COMPACT_ATOMS: atom_id res chain seq x y z
N MET A 1 2.18 -5.37 -17.01
CA MET A 1 2.49 -4.50 -18.16
C MET A 1 1.21 -3.88 -18.75
N ALA A 2 0.41 -3.16 -17.97
CA ALA A 2 -0.79 -2.47 -18.46
C ALA A 2 -0.91 -1.00 -17.98
N ASP A 3 0.09 -0.47 -17.27
CA ASP A 3 -0.01 0.86 -16.62
C ASP A 3 0.99 1.90 -17.14
N TRP A 4 1.82 1.54 -18.12
CA TRP A 4 2.80 2.46 -18.72
C TRP A 4 2.34 3.11 -20.03
N ARG A 5 1.17 2.73 -20.57
CA ARG A 5 0.67 3.28 -21.86
C ARG A 5 -0.21 4.53 -21.75
N ARG A 6 -0.61 4.96 -20.55
CA ARG A 6 -1.57 6.08 -20.40
C ARG A 6 -0.97 7.47 -20.15
N GLN A 7 0.33 7.59 -19.89
CA GLN A 7 0.97 8.89 -19.63
C GLN A 7 1.58 9.59 -20.85
N PHE A 8 1.58 8.97 -22.05
CA PHE A 8 2.26 9.53 -23.23
C PHE A 8 1.35 9.87 -24.43
N GLN A 9 0.03 9.77 -24.30
CA GLN A 9 -0.90 10.01 -25.42
C GLN A 9 -1.53 11.41 -25.49
N SER A 10 -1.05 12.42 -24.76
CA SER A 10 -1.58 13.80 -24.88
C SER A 10 -0.65 14.81 -25.56
N ILE A 11 0.44 14.38 -26.21
CA ILE A 11 1.38 15.30 -26.87
C ILE A 11 1.62 14.87 -28.32
N THR A 12 0.54 14.84 -29.12
CA THR A 12 0.65 14.92 -30.58
C THR A 12 -0.52 15.74 -31.11
N GLY A 13 -0.31 17.05 -31.23
CA GLY A 13 -1.30 17.99 -31.74
C GLY A 13 -0.61 19.25 -32.29
N THR A 14 -0.28 19.19 -33.58
CA THR A 14 -0.21 20.30 -34.55
C THR A 14 0.21 21.69 -34.07
N THR A 15 1.40 22.09 -34.50
CA THR A 15 1.92 23.47 -34.52
C THR A 15 1.07 24.43 -35.36
N GLN A 16 0.61 25.55 -34.77
CA GLN A 16 0.66 26.91 -35.34
C GLN A 16 0.35 27.98 -34.28
N PRO A 17 0.83 29.23 -34.42
CA PRO A 17 1.07 30.13 -33.30
C PRO A 17 -0.12 31.05 -33.00
N ARG A 18 -0.40 31.28 -31.72
CA ARG A 18 -1.21 32.43 -31.28
C ARG A 18 -0.58 33.17 -30.11
N THR A 19 -0.48 34.46 -30.35
CA THR A 19 -0.04 35.57 -29.51
C THR A 19 -0.84 35.73 -28.22
N GLY A 20 -0.14 36.17 -27.15
CA GLY A 20 -0.68 37.04 -26.11
C GLY A 20 -1.50 36.37 -25.00
N LEU A 21 -0.89 36.17 -23.84
CA LEU A 21 -1.63 36.09 -22.58
C LEU A 21 -0.85 36.74 -21.44
N THR A 22 -1.33 37.90 -21.04
CA THR A 22 -0.98 38.67 -19.85
C THR A 22 -1.48 37.95 -18.61
N VAL A 23 -0.61 37.70 -17.63
CA VAL A 23 -0.98 37.15 -16.32
C VAL A 23 -0.90 38.26 -15.28
N HIS A 24 -2.05 38.60 -14.69
CA HIS A 24 -2.16 39.44 -13.51
C HIS A 24 -1.69 38.67 -12.28
N VAL A 25 -0.68 39.20 -11.58
CA VAL A 25 -0.25 38.71 -10.26
C VAL A 25 -0.92 39.56 -9.19
N CYS A 26 -1.74 38.91 -8.38
CA CYS A 26 -2.41 39.49 -7.22
C CYS A 26 -1.48 39.35 -6.00
N SER A 27 -1.11 40.48 -5.38
CA SER A 27 -0.27 40.51 -4.18
C SER A 27 -1.06 40.11 -2.94
N SER A 28 -0.51 39.23 -2.10
CA SER A 28 -0.83 39.25 -0.67
C SER A 28 0.41 38.96 0.16
N SER A 29 0.64 39.84 1.13
CA SER A 29 1.74 39.85 2.07
C SER A 29 1.50 38.86 3.21
N ARG A 30 2.52 38.10 3.63
CA ARG A 30 2.90 37.95 5.05
C ARG A 30 4.22 37.19 5.21
N GLN A 31 4.95 37.66 6.22
CA GLN A 31 6.32 37.36 6.60
C GLN A 31 6.53 35.93 7.12
N LEU A 32 7.73 35.41 6.93
CA LEU A 32 8.36 34.47 7.85
C LEU A 32 9.87 34.73 7.90
N GLN A 33 10.32 35.19 9.06
CA GLN A 33 11.72 35.34 9.45
C GLN A 33 12.37 33.96 9.62
N VAL A 34 13.60 33.79 9.13
CA VAL A 34 14.51 32.75 9.63
C VAL A 34 15.86 33.36 9.96
N MET A 35 16.28 33.07 11.19
CA MET A 35 17.47 33.54 11.89
C MET A 35 18.77 33.13 11.20
N ALA A 36 19.73 34.05 11.11
CA ALA A 36 21.11 33.76 10.75
C ALA A 36 21.95 33.58 12.02
N THR A 37 22.41 32.35 12.25
CA THR A 37 23.35 31.99 13.32
C THR A 37 24.79 32.21 12.84
N LYS A 38 25.57 32.93 13.65
CA LYS A 38 27.00 33.24 13.47
C LYS A 38 27.88 31.99 13.36
N ALA A 39 28.74 31.95 12.34
CA ALA A 39 29.99 31.20 12.39
C ALA A 39 31.17 32.20 12.25
N ARG A 40 31.96 32.30 13.32
CA ARG A 40 33.23 33.04 13.39
C ARG A 40 34.32 32.24 12.67
N LEU A 41 35.08 32.88 11.80
CA LEU A 41 36.45 32.46 11.46
C LEU A 41 37.38 33.61 11.82
N VAL A 42 38.24 33.32 12.79
CA VAL A 42 39.25 34.19 13.37
C VAL A 42 40.40 34.29 12.38
N GLY A 43 40.74 35.52 11.98
CA GLY A 43 41.99 35.82 11.31
C GLY A 43 43.16 35.84 12.29
N CYS A 44 44.32 35.39 11.83
CA CYS A 44 45.60 35.75 12.41
C CYS A 44 46.45 36.34 11.26
N THR A 45 46.62 37.66 11.31
CA THR A 45 47.47 38.45 10.45
C THR A 45 48.82 38.65 11.13
N THR A 46 49.91 38.47 10.38
CA THR A 46 51.18 39.15 10.65
C THR A 46 51.68 39.73 9.33
N MET A 47 51.43 41.01 9.10
CA MET A 47 52.20 41.83 8.16
C MET A 47 52.90 42.91 8.95
N ALA A 48 54.23 42.93 8.83
CA ALA A 48 55.06 44.03 9.26
C ALA A 48 54.79 45.25 8.36
N ALA A 49 54.53 46.38 9.01
CA ALA A 49 54.41 47.68 8.38
C ALA A 49 55.76 48.42 8.50
N SER A 50 56.23 49.01 7.40
CA SER A 50 56.94 50.30 7.44
C SER A 50 57.11 50.88 6.04
N ARG A 51 56.28 51.87 5.70
CA ARG A 51 56.69 53.18 5.16
C ARG A 51 55.46 54.07 4.94
N TRP A 52 55.28 55.03 5.85
CA TRP A 52 54.47 56.23 5.69
C TRP A 52 55.37 57.45 5.97
N GLN A 53 55.28 58.45 5.11
CA GLN A 53 55.57 59.87 5.31
C GLN A 53 54.64 60.55 4.30
N CYS A 54 53.97 61.68 4.47
CA CYS A 54 53.80 62.77 5.44
C CYS A 54 52.67 63.63 4.79
N SER A 55 51.93 64.57 5.36
CA SER A 55 51.74 65.17 6.68
C SER A 55 50.52 66.09 6.51
N MET A 56 49.65 66.15 7.51
CA MET A 56 48.73 67.27 7.72
C MET A 56 49.48 68.60 7.74
N LYS A 57 48.92 69.65 7.13
CA LYS A 57 48.92 71.05 7.63
C LYS A 57 48.20 71.94 6.61
N GLN A 58 46.93 72.23 6.88
CA GLN A 58 46.25 73.51 6.60
C GLN A 58 44.75 73.28 6.83
N LEU A 59 44.36 73.18 8.10
CA LEU A 59 42.96 73.04 8.50
C LEU A 59 42.72 73.83 9.79
N TRP A 60 43.10 75.10 9.75
CA TRP A 60 42.64 76.18 10.62
C TRP A 60 42.44 77.38 9.69
N PHE A 61 41.26 78.00 9.73
CA PHE A 61 40.71 79.01 8.79
C PHE A 61 39.95 78.45 7.57
N CYS A 62 38.68 78.11 7.78
CA CYS A 62 37.54 78.50 6.91
C CYS A 62 36.23 77.92 7.49
N LEU A 63 35.95 78.29 8.74
CA LEU A 63 34.58 78.38 9.26
C LEU A 63 34.17 79.84 9.08
N ILE A 64 32.99 80.04 8.48
CA ILE A 64 32.25 81.29 8.24
C ILE A 64 32.29 81.77 6.78
N VAL A 65 31.07 82.02 6.26
CA VAL A 65 30.65 82.58 4.96
C VAL A 65 30.52 81.61 3.78
N PHE A 66 29.44 80.82 3.76
CA PHE A 66 28.27 81.05 2.88
C PHE A 66 27.32 79.87 3.06
N GLY A 67 26.20 80.11 3.72
CA GLY A 67 25.15 79.12 3.89
C GLY A 67 24.43 78.87 2.58
N GLN A 68 24.07 77.60 2.34
CA GLN A 68 22.74 77.25 1.85
C GLN A 68 22.35 75.85 2.36
N PRO A 69 21.05 75.60 2.56
CA PRO A 69 20.54 74.64 3.52
C PRO A 69 20.43 73.21 2.96
N LEU A 70 20.42 72.26 3.90
CA LEU A 70 19.89 70.91 3.76
C LEU A 70 18.47 70.96 3.17
N LEU A 71 18.36 70.82 1.85
CA LEU A 71 17.13 70.41 1.18
C LEU A 71 17.27 68.92 0.87
N GLY A 72 16.43 68.12 1.51
CA GLY A 72 16.37 66.68 1.31
C GLY A 72 16.22 66.37 -0.17
N SER A 73 17.24 65.76 -0.76
CA SER A 73 17.05 65.04 -2.00
C SER A 73 16.21 63.82 -1.66
N ALA A 74 14.91 63.89 -1.96
CA ALA A 74 14.13 62.70 -2.21
C ALA A 74 15.00 61.80 -3.10
N LYS A 75 15.27 60.57 -2.66
CA LYS A 75 15.97 59.59 -3.49
C LYS A 75 15.08 59.35 -4.70
N VAL A 76 15.34 60.08 -5.79
CA VAL A 76 14.67 59.87 -7.07
C VAL A 76 14.94 58.42 -7.43
N PHE A 77 13.88 57.62 -7.60
CA PHE A 77 14.04 56.24 -8.02
C PHE A 77 14.79 56.23 -9.36
N PRO A 78 15.84 55.42 -9.53
CA PRO A 78 16.66 55.45 -10.72
C PRO A 78 15.80 55.26 -11.98
N SER A 79 16.16 55.95 -13.07
CA SER A 79 15.46 55.73 -14.35
C SER A 79 15.63 54.27 -14.79
N LEU A 80 14.68 53.76 -15.58
CA LEU A 80 14.71 52.39 -16.07
C LEU A 80 16.03 52.05 -16.76
N GLU A 81 16.56 53.00 -17.54
CA GLU A 81 17.85 52.88 -18.23
C GLU A 81 19.03 52.68 -17.25
N HIS A 82 19.06 53.41 -16.14
CA HIS A 82 20.10 53.24 -15.11
C HIS A 82 20.02 51.87 -14.42
N VAL A 83 18.80 51.38 -14.15
CA VAL A 83 18.61 50.04 -13.55
C VAL A 83 19.03 48.94 -14.53
N GLN A 84 18.75 49.11 -15.82
CA GLN A 84 19.17 48.18 -16.87
C GLN A 84 20.69 48.12 -17.00
N VAL A 85 21.36 49.27 -17.10
CA VAL A 85 22.83 49.32 -17.18
C VAL A 85 23.48 48.71 -15.94
N TRP A 86 22.96 49.01 -14.75
CA TRP A 86 23.46 48.40 -13.51
C TRP A 86 23.25 46.87 -13.50
N GLY A 87 22.06 46.40 -13.90
CA GLY A 87 21.73 44.99 -13.98
C GLY A 87 22.61 44.23 -14.97
N ASP A 88 22.91 44.82 -16.13
CA ASP A 88 23.79 44.23 -17.13
C ASP A 88 25.24 44.17 -16.65
N ASN A 89 25.74 45.23 -16.00
CA ASN A 89 27.09 45.23 -15.43
C ASN A 89 27.24 44.20 -14.31
N PHE A 90 26.24 44.10 -13.42
CA PHE A 90 26.23 43.09 -12.37
C PHE A 90 26.17 41.67 -12.95
N ARG A 91 25.33 41.44 -13.97
CA ARG A 91 25.26 40.16 -14.69
C ARG A 91 26.60 39.78 -15.31
N GLN A 92 27.28 40.72 -15.97
CA GLN A 92 28.57 40.46 -16.60
C GLN A 92 29.66 40.14 -15.56
N ASP A 93 29.77 40.92 -14.48
CA ASP A 93 30.75 40.66 -13.41
C ASP A 93 30.48 39.32 -12.72
N LEU A 94 29.20 39.02 -12.45
CA LEU A 94 28.81 37.74 -11.85
C LEU A 94 29.13 36.56 -12.78
N LEU A 95 28.79 36.64 -14.07
CA LEU A 95 29.09 35.57 -15.04
C LEU A 95 30.59 35.38 -15.24
N TYR A 96 31.37 36.46 -15.27
CA TYR A 96 32.82 36.38 -15.36
C TYR A 96 33.41 35.67 -14.14
N LYS A 97 33.03 36.11 -12.92
CA LYS A 97 33.48 35.48 -11.68
C LYS A 97 33.03 34.03 -11.61
N LEU A 98 31.77 33.73 -11.94
CA LEU A 98 31.26 32.36 -11.97
C LEU A 98 32.07 31.50 -12.94
N ASN A 99 32.38 31.96 -14.15
CA ASN A 99 33.19 31.18 -15.10
C ASN A 99 34.62 30.94 -14.58
N VAL A 100 35.23 31.94 -13.93
CA VAL A 100 36.57 31.82 -13.34
C VAL A 100 36.58 30.86 -12.15
N PHE A 101 35.61 30.96 -11.23
CA PHE A 101 35.53 30.10 -10.05
C PHE A 101 35.09 28.68 -10.37
N THR A 102 34.12 28.51 -11.28
CA THR A 102 33.61 27.17 -11.66
C THR A 102 34.48 26.49 -12.71
N GLY A 103 35.29 27.24 -13.46
CA GLY A 103 36.10 26.72 -14.55
C GLY A 103 35.28 26.16 -15.71
N HIS A 104 34.03 26.59 -15.89
CA HIS A 104 33.11 26.04 -16.90
C HIS A 104 33.73 26.03 -18.30
N ALA A 105 34.33 27.14 -18.74
CA ALA A 105 34.96 27.22 -20.05
C ALA A 105 36.13 26.23 -20.21
N ALA A 106 36.94 26.04 -19.17
CA ALA A 106 38.04 25.08 -19.18
C ALA A 106 37.54 23.63 -19.25
N LEU A 107 36.43 23.32 -18.55
CA LEU A 107 35.81 21.99 -18.59
C LEU A 107 35.24 21.68 -19.98
N VAL A 108 34.49 22.62 -20.58
CA VAL A 108 33.95 22.47 -21.95
C VAL A 108 35.08 22.28 -22.95
N GLN A 109 36.15 23.09 -22.82
CA GLN A 109 37.32 22.95 -23.68
C GLN A 109 37.99 21.58 -23.50
N SER A 110 38.11 21.09 -22.26
CA SER A 110 38.65 19.76 -21.95
C SER A 110 37.80 18.62 -22.51
N TYR A 111 36.47 18.71 -22.50
CA TYR A 111 35.57 17.72 -23.10
C TYR A 111 35.69 17.72 -24.64
N ASN A 112 35.74 18.91 -25.25
CA ASN A 112 35.87 19.06 -26.70
C ASN A 112 37.27 18.63 -27.20
N SER A 113 38.33 18.93 -26.46
CA SER A 113 39.68 18.43 -26.75
C SER A 113 39.85 16.94 -26.39
N GLY A 114 39.07 16.46 -25.42
CA GLY A 114 39.09 15.10 -24.87
C GLY A 114 38.52 14.02 -25.78
N SER A 115 37.92 14.39 -26.92
CA SER A 115 37.63 13.45 -28.03
C SER A 115 38.91 12.73 -28.52
N LYS A 116 40.11 13.27 -28.22
CA LYS A 116 41.41 12.63 -28.47
C LYS A 116 41.90 11.67 -27.35
N ASN A 117 41.21 11.60 -26.20
CA ASN A 117 41.64 10.84 -25.02
C ASN A 117 40.89 9.50 -24.82
N GLY A 118 40.37 8.90 -25.91
CA GLY A 118 39.75 7.57 -25.85
C GLY A 118 38.31 7.54 -25.28
N ILE A 119 37.65 8.70 -25.17
CA ILE A 119 36.23 8.77 -24.82
C ILE A 119 35.40 8.62 -26.10
N ASN A 120 34.63 7.53 -26.19
CA ASN A 120 33.72 7.27 -27.29
C ASN A 120 32.29 7.64 -26.91
N PHE A 121 31.69 8.59 -27.62
CA PHE A 121 30.29 8.95 -27.46
C PHE A 121 29.42 7.94 -28.20
N GLN A 122 28.67 7.14 -27.44
CA GLN A 122 27.71 6.20 -28.02
C GLN A 122 26.32 6.83 -28.03
N LEU A 123 25.66 6.75 -29.18
CA LEU A 123 24.25 7.09 -29.27
C LEU A 123 23.45 6.01 -28.52
N VAL A 124 22.70 6.43 -27.49
CA VAL A 124 21.82 5.53 -26.77
C VAL A 124 20.54 5.34 -27.58
N ASN A 125 20.31 4.11 -28.04
CA ASN A 125 19.04 3.75 -28.67
C ASN A 125 18.01 3.45 -27.57
N GLU A 126 17.02 4.34 -27.42
CA GLU A 126 16.00 4.27 -26.38
C GLU A 126 15.12 3.01 -26.49
N THR A 127 14.75 2.60 -27.71
CA THR A 127 13.88 1.42 -27.90
C THR A 127 14.62 0.13 -27.58
N ALA A 128 15.86 -0.01 -28.05
CA ALA A 128 16.70 -1.16 -27.77
C ALA A 128 16.99 -1.30 -26.26
N LEU A 129 17.15 -0.17 -25.55
CA LEU A 129 17.32 -0.17 -24.10
C LEU A 129 16.08 -0.70 -23.37
N VAL A 130 14.89 -0.24 -23.77
CA VAL A 130 13.61 -0.70 -23.20
C VAL A 130 13.37 -2.18 -23.51
N GLU A 131 13.66 -2.63 -24.74
CA GLU A 131 13.54 -4.03 -25.13
C GLU A 131 14.48 -4.94 -24.34
N ASN A 132 15.74 -4.52 -24.15
CA ASN A 132 16.71 -5.26 -23.34
C ASN A 132 16.26 -5.32 -21.87
N MET A 133 15.81 -4.19 -21.30
CA MET A 133 15.29 -4.14 -19.93
C MET A 133 14.06 -5.05 -19.76
N SER A 134 13.12 -5.02 -20.72
CA SER A 134 11.94 -5.88 -20.73
C SER A 134 12.32 -7.36 -20.78
N SER A 135 13.30 -7.71 -21.62
CA SER A 135 13.78 -9.10 -21.77
C SER A 135 14.47 -9.59 -20.50
N SER A 136 15.32 -8.76 -19.90
CA SER A 136 16.00 -9.06 -18.63
C SER A 136 15.00 -9.24 -17.47
N LEU A 137 14.01 -8.35 -17.37
CA LEU A 137 12.96 -8.47 -16.36
C LEU A 137 12.10 -9.72 -16.57
N SER A 138 11.77 -10.05 -17.82
CA SER A 138 11.02 -11.26 -18.16
C SER A 138 11.77 -12.53 -17.75
N ALA A 139 13.07 -12.60 -18.02
CA ALA A 139 13.91 -13.74 -17.64
C ALA A 139 14.02 -13.89 -16.11
N MET A 140 14.19 -12.78 -15.41
CA MET A 140 14.23 -12.74 -13.93
C MET A 140 12.92 -13.24 -13.32
N LEU A 141 11.77 -12.74 -13.80
CA LEU A 141 10.46 -13.15 -13.32
C LEU A 141 10.14 -14.60 -13.66
N SER A 142 10.56 -15.07 -14.84
CA SER A 142 10.36 -16.47 -15.26
C SER A 142 11.10 -17.44 -14.34
N THR A 143 12.36 -17.12 -13.99
CA THR A 143 13.17 -17.93 -13.06
C THR A 143 12.51 -18.02 -11.67
N LYS A 144 12.00 -16.89 -11.16
CA LYS A 144 11.27 -16.85 -9.87
C LYS A 144 9.96 -17.65 -9.94
N MET A 145 9.26 -17.59 -11.07
CA MET A 145 8.04 -18.36 -11.28
C MET A 145 8.30 -19.87 -11.32
N GLU A 146 9.39 -20.31 -11.95
CA GLU A 146 9.80 -21.73 -11.95
C GLU A 146 10.13 -22.23 -10.53
N ALA A 147 10.88 -21.44 -9.75
CA ALA A 147 11.17 -21.76 -8.35
C ALA A 147 9.89 -21.89 -7.50
N LEU A 148 8.90 -21.03 -7.76
CA LEU A 148 7.59 -21.09 -7.11
C LEU A 148 6.82 -22.36 -7.50
N TRP A 149 6.78 -22.72 -8.80
CA TRP A 149 6.13 -23.95 -9.26
C TRP A 149 6.76 -25.20 -8.67
N ALA A 150 8.09 -25.26 -8.62
CA ALA A 150 8.81 -26.37 -8.00
C ALA A 150 8.45 -26.50 -6.51
N LEU A 151 8.31 -25.38 -5.80
CA LEU A 151 7.91 -25.36 -4.40
C LEU A 151 6.44 -25.78 -4.20
N VAL A 152 5.53 -25.37 -5.08
CA VAL A 152 4.12 -25.82 -5.06
C VAL A 152 4.05 -27.34 -5.22
N HIS A 153 4.75 -27.91 -6.19
CA HIS A 153 4.77 -29.36 -6.41
C HIS A 153 5.38 -30.13 -5.24
N ALA A 154 6.52 -29.67 -4.73
CA ALA A 154 7.15 -30.29 -3.55
C ALA A 154 6.21 -30.27 -2.35
N ALA A 155 5.47 -29.18 -2.18
CA ALA A 155 4.55 -29.00 -1.08
C ALA A 155 3.28 -29.86 -1.25
N GLU A 156 2.71 -29.95 -2.46
CA GLU A 156 1.59 -30.86 -2.81
C GLU A 156 1.96 -32.32 -2.56
N ASP A 157 3.14 -32.73 -2.99
CA ASP A 157 3.64 -34.09 -2.79
C ASP A 157 3.91 -34.40 -1.31
N ALA A 158 4.49 -33.47 -0.58
CA ALA A 158 4.73 -33.63 0.87
C ALA A 158 3.42 -33.76 1.64
N ALA A 159 2.44 -32.90 1.34
CA ALA A 159 1.12 -32.96 1.96
C ALA A 159 0.37 -34.25 1.62
N LYS A 160 0.47 -34.74 0.37
CA LYS A 160 -0.17 -35.97 -0.09
C LYS A 160 0.42 -37.23 0.57
N LYS A 161 1.73 -37.25 0.80
CA LYS A 161 2.43 -38.40 1.42
C LYS A 161 2.25 -38.45 2.93
N TYR A 162 1.95 -37.32 3.56
CA TYR A 162 1.87 -37.23 5.02
C TYR A 162 0.61 -37.86 5.58
N VAL A 163 0.77 -38.70 6.60
CA VAL A 163 -0.33 -39.28 7.37
C VAL A 163 -0.49 -38.49 8.67
N PRO A 164 -1.63 -37.81 8.90
CA PRO A 164 -1.86 -37.05 10.13
C PRO A 164 -1.81 -37.94 11.37
N THR A 165 -1.13 -37.45 12.40
CA THR A 165 -1.15 -38.08 13.74
C THR A 165 -2.26 -37.43 14.56
N GLU A 166 -3.10 -38.21 15.25
CA GLU A 166 -4.25 -37.67 16.01
C GLU A 166 -3.82 -36.85 17.23
N LYS A 167 -2.71 -37.20 17.88
CA LYS A 167 -2.16 -36.50 19.04
C LYS A 167 -0.65 -36.34 18.87
N PRO A 168 -0.20 -35.41 18.01
CA PRO A 168 1.22 -35.12 17.90
C PRO A 168 1.68 -34.52 19.23
N GLU A 169 2.67 -35.13 19.87
CA GLU A 169 3.26 -34.57 21.08
C GLU A 169 4.19 -33.41 20.72
N LYS A 170 4.14 -32.33 21.51
CA LYS A 170 5.23 -31.34 21.53
C LYS A 170 6.45 -31.98 22.18
N VAL A 171 7.24 -32.72 21.41
CA VAL A 171 8.49 -33.27 21.92
C VAL A 171 9.43 -32.10 22.25
N ASN A 172 9.93 -32.07 23.50
CA ASN A 172 10.95 -31.11 23.95
C ASN A 172 12.19 -31.24 23.04
N GLY A 173 12.51 -30.18 22.27
CA GLY A 173 13.59 -30.21 21.27
C GLY A 173 13.16 -29.86 19.83
N SER A 174 11.87 -29.59 19.62
CA SER A 174 11.28 -28.84 18.51
C SER A 174 11.42 -29.46 17.10
N HIS A 175 10.29 -29.98 16.58
CA HIS A 175 10.10 -30.34 15.18
C HIS A 175 10.26 -29.14 14.19
N TYR A 176 10.42 -27.91 14.68
CA TYR A 176 10.53 -26.70 13.88
C TYR A 176 11.25 -25.58 14.65
N LYS A 177 11.85 -24.62 13.93
CA LYS A 177 12.58 -23.49 14.54
C LYS A 177 11.66 -22.27 14.66
N ASN A 178 11.21 -21.95 15.88
CA ASN A 178 10.32 -20.81 16.11
C ASN A 178 11.06 -19.48 15.90
N ALA A 179 10.56 -18.64 14.99
CA ALA A 179 11.19 -17.36 14.64
C ALA A 179 11.19 -16.34 15.78
N LYS A 180 10.21 -16.41 16.70
CA LYS A 180 10.10 -15.51 17.85
C LYS A 180 11.09 -15.85 18.97
N SER A 181 11.48 -17.13 19.05
CA SER A 181 12.36 -17.65 20.10
C SER A 181 13.37 -18.61 19.48
N MET A 182 14.59 -18.11 19.23
CA MET A 182 15.72 -18.90 18.73
C MET A 182 16.89 -18.87 19.71
N PRO A 183 16.81 -19.60 20.84
CA PRO A 183 17.88 -19.60 21.84
C PRO A 183 19.13 -20.41 21.42
N ASP A 184 18.97 -21.45 20.59
CA ASP A 184 20.05 -22.42 20.28
C ASP A 184 20.45 -22.45 18.79
N VAL A 185 20.31 -21.32 18.08
CA VAL A 185 20.61 -21.22 16.65
C VAL A 185 21.69 -20.18 16.41
N GLN A 186 22.77 -20.59 15.74
CA GLN A 186 23.74 -19.66 15.18
C GLN A 186 23.17 -19.06 13.88
N LEU A 187 22.94 -17.76 13.90
CA LEU A 187 22.60 -16.96 12.72
C LEU A 187 23.84 -16.17 12.30
N VAL A 188 24.04 -16.02 10.99
CA VAL A 188 25.16 -15.26 10.43
C VAL A 188 24.60 -14.10 9.63
N TYR A 189 25.15 -12.89 9.83
CA TYR A 189 24.74 -11.73 9.06
C TYR A 189 25.05 -11.93 7.57
N ASP A 190 24.02 -11.78 6.74
CA ASP A 190 24.15 -11.84 5.30
C ASP A 190 23.83 -10.47 4.67
N LYS A 191 24.71 -10.03 3.75
CA LYS A 191 24.59 -8.71 3.11
C LYS A 191 23.42 -8.62 2.12
N HIS A 192 23.03 -9.72 1.49
CA HIS A 192 21.91 -9.80 0.55
C HIS A 192 20.58 -9.66 1.29
N PHE A 193 20.43 -10.33 2.43
CA PHE A 193 19.24 -10.26 3.27
C PHE A 193 19.21 -9.07 4.25
N LYS A 194 20.38 -8.47 4.52
CA LYS A 194 20.57 -7.40 5.52
C LYS A 194 20.10 -7.81 6.93
N GLN A 195 20.19 -9.10 7.23
CA GLN A 195 19.75 -9.68 8.49
C GLN A 195 20.62 -10.89 8.85
N GLU A 196 20.59 -11.27 10.13
CA GLU A 196 21.18 -12.53 10.59
C GLU A 196 20.30 -13.71 10.14
N VAL A 197 20.87 -14.60 9.32
CA VAL A 197 20.15 -15.70 8.69
C VAL A 197 20.89 -17.03 8.86
N ASN A 198 20.17 -18.13 8.66
CA ASN A 198 20.72 -19.47 8.57
C ASN A 198 20.16 -20.21 7.35
N PHE A 199 21.06 -20.69 6.48
CA PHE A 199 20.73 -21.34 5.21
C PHE A 199 20.50 -22.85 5.32
N THR A 200 20.58 -23.44 6.52
CA THR A 200 20.42 -24.91 6.70
C THR A 200 18.98 -25.35 6.98
N PHE A 201 18.10 -24.43 7.40
CA PHE A 201 16.70 -24.72 7.70
C PHE A 201 15.83 -23.47 7.56
N SER A 202 14.51 -23.66 7.61
CA SER A 202 13.54 -22.55 7.67
C SER A 202 13.12 -22.20 9.11
N SER A 203 12.69 -20.95 9.30
CA SER A 203 12.09 -20.48 10.54
C SER A 203 10.57 -20.43 10.44
N VAL A 204 9.87 -20.53 11.57
CA VAL A 204 8.41 -20.56 11.63
C VAL A 204 7.87 -19.44 12.51
N HIS A 205 7.01 -18.61 11.96
CA HIS A 205 6.19 -17.66 12.69
C HIS A 205 4.80 -18.25 12.97
N ILE A 206 4.37 -18.17 14.22
CA ILE A 206 3.01 -18.54 14.65
C ILE A 206 2.37 -17.30 15.28
N PRO A 207 1.22 -16.81 14.78
CA PRO A 207 0.50 -15.70 15.37
C PRO A 207 0.14 -15.94 16.84
N VAL A 208 0.11 -14.88 17.66
CA VAL A 208 -0.13 -14.97 19.11
C VAL A 208 -1.53 -15.54 19.43
N GLU A 209 -2.49 -15.35 18.54
CA GLU A 209 -3.87 -15.83 18.69
C GLU A 209 -4.03 -17.35 18.46
N ILE A 210 -2.99 -18.02 17.95
CA ILE A 210 -3.03 -19.44 17.60
C ILE A 210 -2.24 -20.23 18.64
N TYR A 211 -2.87 -21.28 19.18
CA TYR A 211 -2.19 -22.23 20.05
C TYR A 211 -1.30 -23.15 19.23
N ASP A 212 0.00 -23.08 19.46
CA ASP A 212 1.04 -23.87 18.78
C ASP A 212 1.04 -25.36 19.18
N GLY A 213 0.22 -25.77 20.16
CA GLY A 213 0.00 -27.17 20.52
C GLY A 213 -1.24 -27.81 19.91
N ASP A 214 -1.96 -27.08 19.04
CA ASP A 214 -3.07 -27.64 18.29
C ASP A 214 -2.57 -28.74 17.35
N SER A 215 -3.30 -29.86 17.27
CA SER A 215 -2.94 -31.00 16.43
C SER A 215 -2.82 -30.64 14.96
N ASP A 216 -3.66 -29.73 14.47
CA ASP A 216 -3.65 -29.30 13.06
C ASP A 216 -2.40 -28.47 12.76
N ILE A 217 -2.00 -27.61 13.72
CA ILE A 217 -0.79 -26.82 13.62
C ILE A 217 0.44 -27.74 13.66
N LEU A 218 0.52 -28.63 14.64
CA LEU A 218 1.67 -29.54 14.79
C LEU A 218 1.84 -30.47 13.60
N ASN A 219 0.75 -31.06 13.09
CA ASN A 219 0.78 -31.83 11.85
C ASN A 219 1.23 -30.96 10.67
N GLY A 220 0.69 -29.74 10.57
CA GLY A 220 1.09 -28.73 9.60
C GLY A 220 2.59 -28.46 9.60
N LEU A 221 3.17 -28.24 10.77
CA LEU A 221 4.59 -27.98 10.95
C LEU A 221 5.45 -29.19 10.61
N ASN A 222 4.97 -30.40 10.88
CA ASN A 222 5.71 -31.63 10.63
C ASN A 222 5.87 -31.90 9.12
N TRP A 223 4.77 -31.89 8.36
CA TRP A 223 4.86 -32.17 6.90
C TRP A 223 5.56 -31.05 6.13
N THR A 224 5.39 -29.80 6.56
CA THR A 224 6.03 -28.64 5.92
C THR A 224 7.53 -28.56 6.18
N SER A 225 8.10 -29.38 7.07
CA SER A 225 9.55 -29.48 7.25
C SER A 225 10.27 -29.96 5.98
N GLN A 226 9.58 -30.75 5.14
CA GLN A 226 10.14 -31.26 3.88
C GLN A 226 10.40 -30.15 2.85
N LEU A 227 9.82 -28.97 3.02
CA LEU A 227 10.02 -27.83 2.11
C LEU A 227 11.44 -27.26 2.18
N ASP A 228 12.16 -27.49 3.27
CA ASP A 228 13.53 -26.98 3.45
C ASP A 228 14.47 -27.45 2.33
N GLU A 229 14.29 -28.70 1.86
CA GLU A 229 15.06 -29.23 0.73
C GLU A 229 14.82 -28.42 -0.56
N GLN A 230 13.56 -28.12 -0.86
CA GLN A 230 13.20 -27.37 -2.06
C GLN A 230 13.58 -25.89 -1.93
N PHE A 231 13.46 -25.30 -0.74
CA PHE A 231 13.93 -23.93 -0.48
C PHE A 231 15.43 -23.79 -0.73
N MET A 232 16.23 -24.74 -0.25
CA MET A 232 17.68 -24.78 -0.50
C MET A 232 18.00 -24.93 -1.99
N LYS A 233 17.33 -25.84 -2.70
CA LYS A 233 17.51 -26.02 -4.16
C LYS A 233 17.20 -24.75 -4.95
N ASN A 234 16.12 -24.07 -4.60
CA ASN A 234 15.73 -22.81 -5.25
C ASN A 234 16.83 -21.75 -5.10
N LEU A 235 17.39 -21.57 -3.90
CA LEU A 235 18.47 -20.60 -3.66
C LEU A 235 19.78 -21.01 -4.34
N GLN A 236 20.06 -22.32 -4.45
CA GLN A 236 21.24 -22.81 -5.18
C GLN A 236 21.13 -22.52 -6.69
N ASN A 237 19.93 -22.65 -7.25
CA ASN A 237 19.65 -22.37 -8.66
C ASN A 237 19.67 -20.86 -8.98
N ASP A 238 19.14 -20.03 -8.09
CA ASP A 238 19.14 -18.57 -8.23
C ASP A 238 19.61 -17.90 -6.92
N ARG A 239 20.88 -17.47 -6.90
CA ARG A 239 21.48 -16.77 -5.76
C ARG A 239 20.97 -15.34 -5.56
N THR A 240 20.22 -14.79 -6.53
CA THR A 240 19.61 -13.46 -6.40
C THR A 240 18.26 -13.51 -5.68
N MET A 241 17.73 -14.71 -5.45
CA MET A 241 16.49 -14.94 -4.72
C MET A 241 16.57 -14.40 -3.30
N LEU A 242 15.50 -13.75 -2.87
CA LEU A 242 15.35 -13.27 -1.50
C LEU A 242 14.56 -14.32 -0.71
N TRP A 243 13.70 -13.84 0.17
CA TRP A 243 12.91 -14.68 1.06
C TRP A 243 11.95 -15.58 0.29
N GLN A 244 11.88 -16.82 0.75
CA GLN A 244 10.89 -17.79 0.32
C GLN A 244 9.94 -18.05 1.49
N TYR A 245 8.64 -17.96 1.24
CA TYR A 245 7.59 -18.02 2.24
C TYR A 245 6.60 -19.13 1.94
N PHE A 246 6.14 -19.79 3.00
CA PHE A 246 4.96 -20.65 3.00
C PHE A 246 3.98 -20.15 4.06
N GLY A 247 2.80 -19.73 3.65
CA GLY A 247 1.70 -19.38 4.54
C GLY A 247 0.67 -20.49 4.60
N SER A 248 0.43 -21.04 5.79
CA SER A 248 -0.60 -22.06 6.02
C SER A 248 -1.98 -21.42 6.17
N GLN A 249 -3.03 -22.13 5.73
CA GLN A 249 -4.42 -21.75 6.04
C GLN A 249 -4.70 -21.74 7.56
N THR A 250 -3.96 -22.54 8.31
CA THR A 250 -4.05 -22.57 9.78
C THR A 250 -3.41 -21.35 10.45
N GLY A 251 -2.63 -20.55 9.71
CA GLY A 251 -2.12 -19.25 10.14
C GLY A 251 -0.62 -19.18 10.45
N PHE A 252 0.07 -20.31 10.60
CA PHE A 252 1.53 -20.30 10.71
C PHE A 252 2.20 -20.00 9.36
N MET A 253 3.37 -19.38 9.41
CA MET A 253 4.20 -19.06 8.24
C MET A 253 5.59 -19.65 8.39
N ARG A 254 6.08 -20.36 7.38
CA ARG A 254 7.51 -20.72 7.27
C ARG A 254 8.25 -19.75 6.37
N THR A 255 9.46 -19.39 6.75
CA THR A 255 10.33 -18.47 6.01
C THR A 255 11.73 -19.06 5.86
N TYR A 256 12.29 -18.97 4.66
CA TYR A 256 13.65 -19.39 4.35
C TYR A 256 14.42 -18.25 3.66
N PRO A 257 15.71 -18.03 4.00
CA PRO A 257 16.48 -18.70 5.06
C PRO A 257 15.91 -18.40 6.45
N ALA A 258 16.27 -19.20 7.46
CA ALA A 258 15.79 -18.96 8.82
C ALA A 258 16.33 -17.63 9.37
N SER A 259 15.47 -16.80 9.94
CA SER A 259 15.85 -15.56 10.60
C SER A 259 15.02 -15.34 11.87
N ARG A 260 15.50 -14.44 12.73
CA ARG A 260 14.74 -14.02 13.91
C ARG A 260 13.60 -13.09 13.50
N TRP A 261 12.42 -13.31 14.06
CA TRP A 261 11.27 -12.43 13.84
C TRP A 261 11.49 -11.09 14.55
N GLU A 262 11.54 -10.02 13.79
CA GLU A 262 11.61 -8.66 14.33
C GLU A 262 10.21 -8.15 14.66
N THR A 263 9.97 -7.83 15.93
CA THR A 263 8.74 -7.19 16.36
C THR A 263 8.93 -5.67 16.38
N HIS A 264 8.15 -4.97 15.56
CA HIS A 264 8.09 -3.52 15.58
C HIS A 264 7.03 -3.08 16.62
N GLY A 265 7.46 -2.95 17.88
CA GLY A 265 6.60 -2.56 19.02
C GLY A 265 6.37 -3.69 20.03
N ASP A 266 5.50 -3.43 21.02
CA ASP A 266 5.34 -4.31 22.18
C ASP A 266 4.58 -5.61 21.89
N VAL A 267 3.76 -5.66 20.84
CA VAL A 267 2.89 -6.81 20.54
C VAL A 267 2.96 -7.19 19.06
N ASP A 268 3.22 -8.48 18.81
CA ASP A 268 3.17 -9.06 17.47
C ASP A 268 1.72 -9.32 17.02
N LEU A 269 1.24 -8.48 16.10
CA LEU A 269 -0.08 -8.61 15.48
C LEU A 269 -0.02 -9.29 14.10
N PHE A 270 1.13 -9.82 13.68
CA PHE A 270 1.29 -10.42 12.36
C PHE A 270 0.45 -11.70 12.23
N ASP A 271 -0.25 -11.82 11.11
CA ASP A 271 -0.92 -13.04 10.65
C ASP A 271 -0.73 -13.13 9.13
N VAL A 272 -0.24 -14.27 8.68
CA VAL A 272 0.07 -14.52 7.26
C VAL A 272 -1.17 -14.40 6.37
N ARG A 273 -2.34 -14.77 6.90
CA ARG A 273 -3.61 -14.79 6.16
C ARG A 273 -4.17 -13.40 5.90
N ARG A 274 -3.57 -12.37 6.48
CA ARG A 274 -3.91 -10.95 6.29
C ARG A 274 -3.02 -10.26 5.28
N GLN A 275 -1.92 -10.91 4.89
CA GLN A 275 -0.94 -10.27 4.03
C GLN A 275 -1.49 -10.16 2.61
N SER A 276 -1.20 -9.05 1.95
CA SER A 276 -1.67 -8.77 0.59
C SER A 276 -1.29 -9.89 -0.38
N TRP A 277 -0.05 -10.39 -0.32
CA TRP A 277 0.44 -11.49 -1.15
C TRP A 277 -0.35 -12.80 -0.91
N TYR A 278 -0.73 -13.08 0.34
CA TYR A 278 -1.53 -14.25 0.68
C TYR A 278 -2.94 -14.08 0.11
N THR A 279 -3.60 -12.95 0.39
CA THR A 279 -4.99 -12.71 -0.02
C THR A 279 -5.17 -12.63 -1.53
N GLN A 280 -4.21 -12.04 -2.25
CA GLN A 280 -4.21 -11.99 -3.72
C GLN A 280 -4.00 -13.38 -4.33
N GLY A 281 -3.17 -14.23 -3.72
CA GLY A 281 -3.01 -15.62 -4.13
C GLY A 281 -4.19 -16.50 -3.72
N SER A 282 -4.93 -16.12 -2.67
CA SER A 282 -6.01 -16.89 -2.05
C SER A 282 -7.41 -16.38 -2.36
N SER A 283 -7.60 -15.40 -3.24
CA SER A 283 -8.91 -14.94 -3.69
C SER A 283 -8.80 -14.20 -5.02
N SER A 284 -9.76 -14.44 -5.90
CA SER A 284 -9.91 -13.61 -7.10
C SER A 284 -10.47 -12.22 -6.72
N PRO A 285 -10.18 -11.18 -7.51
CA PRO A 285 -10.79 -9.86 -7.35
C PRO A 285 -12.31 -9.93 -7.18
N LYS A 286 -12.87 -9.08 -6.33
CA LYS A 286 -14.30 -9.11 -6.00
C LYS A 286 -14.91 -7.72 -5.90
N ASP A 287 -16.18 -7.64 -6.28
CA ASP A 287 -17.07 -6.50 -6.09
C ASP A 287 -17.89 -6.78 -4.82
N MET A 288 -17.58 -6.06 -3.73
CA MET A 288 -18.13 -6.31 -2.41
C MET A 288 -19.01 -5.16 -1.93
N LEU A 289 -20.24 -5.47 -1.52
CA LEU A 289 -21.09 -4.52 -0.83
C LEU A 289 -21.28 -4.95 0.62
N ILE A 290 -20.90 -4.07 1.55
CA ILE A 290 -21.02 -4.32 2.99
C ILE A 290 -22.28 -3.61 3.49
N LEU A 291 -23.28 -4.40 3.89
CA LEU A 291 -24.52 -3.95 4.52
C LEU A 291 -24.36 -3.97 6.04
N ILE A 292 -24.55 -2.83 6.68
CA ILE A 292 -24.48 -2.68 8.14
C ILE A 292 -25.88 -2.34 8.67
N ASP A 293 -26.39 -3.18 9.55
CA ASP A 293 -27.62 -2.93 10.28
C ASP A 293 -27.41 -1.80 11.29
N THR A 294 -28.06 -0.68 11.06
CA THR A 294 -28.06 0.47 11.96
C THR A 294 -29.41 0.65 12.64
N SER A 295 -30.21 -0.41 12.78
CA SER A 295 -31.44 -0.37 13.56
C SER A 295 -31.19 -0.16 15.05
N GLY A 296 -32.22 0.27 15.78
CA GLY A 296 -32.12 0.58 17.20
C GLY A 296 -31.66 -0.59 18.09
N SER A 297 -31.85 -1.84 17.68
CA SER A 297 -31.41 -3.02 18.44
C SER A 297 -29.88 -3.15 18.48
N THR A 298 -29.18 -2.64 17.46
CA THR A 298 -27.72 -2.71 17.37
C THR A 298 -27.02 -1.65 18.22
N HIS A 299 -27.77 -0.77 18.90
CA HIS A 299 -27.21 0.32 19.70
C HIS A 299 -26.22 -0.16 20.77
N GLY A 300 -25.16 0.61 21.01
CA GLY A 300 -24.14 0.30 22.00
C GLY A 300 -23.07 -0.67 21.49
N GLN A 301 -22.84 -1.77 22.21
CA GLN A 301 -21.71 -2.67 21.96
C GLN A 301 -21.78 -3.37 20.61
N ALA A 302 -22.97 -3.78 20.15
CA ALA A 302 -23.14 -4.50 18.89
C ALA A 302 -22.69 -3.63 17.70
N LEU A 303 -23.14 -2.38 17.60
CA LEU A 303 -22.71 -1.45 16.55
C LEU A 303 -21.20 -1.17 16.61
N GLN A 304 -20.59 -1.05 17.79
CA GLN A 304 -19.14 -0.88 17.91
C GLN A 304 -18.36 -2.10 17.41
N LEU A 305 -18.85 -3.31 17.70
CA LEU A 305 -18.29 -4.54 17.16
C LEU A 305 -18.46 -4.61 15.64
N MET A 306 -19.61 -4.20 15.09
CA MET A 306 -19.85 -4.15 13.64
C MET A 306 -18.89 -3.17 12.96
N LYS A 307 -18.73 -1.95 13.50
CA LYS A 307 -17.78 -0.95 12.99
C LYS A 307 -16.36 -1.54 12.90
N ASN A 308 -15.90 -2.19 13.96
CA ASN A 308 -14.57 -2.80 13.98
C ASN A 308 -14.45 -4.03 13.06
N ALA A 309 -15.54 -4.81 12.91
CA ALA A 309 -15.58 -5.91 11.97
C ALA A 309 -15.48 -5.43 10.52
N VAL A 310 -16.19 -4.34 10.17
CA VAL A 310 -16.11 -3.70 8.84
C VAL A 310 -14.71 -3.21 8.54
N LYS A 311 -14.04 -2.54 9.49
CA LYS A 311 -12.63 -2.15 9.35
C LYS A 311 -11.73 -3.36 9.09
N SER A 312 -11.92 -4.44 9.86
CA SER A 312 -11.16 -5.67 9.65
C SER A 312 -11.47 -6.36 8.32
N ILE A 313 -12.67 -6.19 7.75
CA ILE A 313 -13.02 -6.66 6.39
C ILE A 313 -12.26 -5.82 5.36
N LEU A 314 -12.30 -4.49 5.46
CA LEU A 314 -11.60 -3.57 4.56
C LEU A 314 -10.09 -3.84 4.50
N ASP A 315 -9.46 -4.16 5.64
CA ASP A 315 -8.04 -4.51 5.70
C ASP A 315 -7.67 -5.72 4.83
N THR A 316 -8.61 -6.65 4.62
CA THR A 316 -8.37 -7.83 3.78
C THR A 316 -8.54 -7.57 2.28
N LEU A 317 -9.08 -6.42 1.87
CA LEU A 317 -9.28 -6.08 0.46
C LEU A 317 -7.98 -5.57 -0.17
N GLY A 318 -7.67 -6.11 -1.36
CA GLY A 318 -6.55 -5.69 -2.20
C GLY A 318 -6.95 -4.57 -3.18
N GLU A 319 -5.97 -4.01 -3.89
CA GLU A 319 -6.23 -2.89 -4.82
C GLU A 319 -7.07 -3.27 -6.04
N ASN A 320 -7.15 -4.56 -6.39
CA ASN A 320 -7.99 -5.04 -7.48
C ASN A 320 -9.45 -5.27 -7.05
N ASP A 321 -9.77 -5.14 -5.76
CA ASP A 321 -11.13 -5.29 -5.25
C ASP A 321 -11.89 -3.95 -5.32
N PHE A 322 -13.21 -4.04 -5.50
CA PHE A 322 -14.11 -2.90 -5.43
C PHE A 322 -15.04 -3.06 -4.24
N VAL A 323 -15.28 -1.97 -3.52
CA VAL A 323 -16.06 -1.99 -2.28
C VAL A 323 -16.94 -0.75 -2.16
N ASN A 324 -18.09 -0.90 -1.53
CA ASN A 324 -18.82 0.20 -0.92
C ASN A 324 -19.55 -0.29 0.34
N ILE A 325 -19.98 0.65 1.17
CA ILE A 325 -20.60 0.36 2.46
C ILE A 325 -21.95 1.05 2.50
N VAL A 326 -22.97 0.29 2.86
CA VAL A 326 -24.36 0.73 2.95
C VAL A 326 -24.83 0.49 4.37
N ARG A 327 -25.43 1.50 4.97
CA ARG A 327 -26.19 1.34 6.22
C ARG A 327 -27.64 1.09 5.86
N PHE A 328 -28.33 0.29 6.64
CA PHE A 328 -29.78 0.14 6.50
C PHE A 328 -30.47 0.18 7.86
N SER A 329 -31.66 0.76 7.86
CA SER A 329 -32.64 0.69 8.94
C SER A 329 -34.02 0.56 8.28
N ASN A 330 -34.85 1.59 8.29
CA ASN A 330 -36.07 1.63 7.47
C ASN A 330 -35.75 1.82 5.97
N ASP A 331 -34.69 2.59 5.69
CA ASP A 331 -34.17 2.86 4.35
C ASP A 331 -32.70 2.42 4.26
N ALA A 332 -32.18 2.31 3.03
CA ALA A 332 -30.81 1.91 2.75
C ALA A 332 -30.05 2.99 1.98
N ASP A 333 -28.91 3.42 2.53
CA ASP A 333 -28.08 4.50 1.97
C ASP A 333 -26.58 4.19 2.10
N TYR A 334 -25.76 4.79 1.23
CA TYR A 334 -24.31 4.75 1.40
C TYR A 334 -23.88 5.41 2.70
N VAL A 335 -22.90 4.79 3.37
CA VAL A 335 -22.29 5.33 4.59
C VAL A 335 -21.45 6.57 4.29
N SER A 336 -20.73 6.56 3.17
CA SER A 336 -19.89 7.69 2.77
C SER A 336 -20.60 8.58 1.76
N ALA A 337 -20.85 9.84 2.13
CA ALA A 337 -21.34 10.86 1.22
C ALA A 337 -20.34 11.15 0.07
N CYS A 338 -19.06 10.86 0.26
CA CYS A 338 -18.03 11.04 -0.78
C CYS A 338 -18.21 10.05 -1.94
N PHE A 339 -18.79 8.87 -1.68
CA PHE A 339 -18.89 7.78 -2.64
C PHE A 339 -20.33 7.48 -3.08
N ASN A 340 -21.28 8.37 -2.82
CA ASN A 340 -22.68 8.18 -3.19
C ASN A 340 -22.94 8.27 -4.71
N HIS A 341 -22.00 8.85 -5.48
CA HIS A 341 -22.10 9.07 -6.91
C HIS A 341 -21.69 7.84 -7.75
N THR A 342 -21.20 6.79 -7.13
CA THR A 342 -20.75 5.56 -7.80
C THR A 342 -21.19 4.33 -7.00
N PRO A 343 -21.66 3.25 -7.66
CA PRO A 343 -22.02 2.02 -6.97
C PRO A 343 -20.90 1.44 -6.11
N PHE A 344 -19.69 1.39 -6.67
CA PHE A 344 -18.50 0.87 -6.00
C PHE A 344 -17.29 1.77 -6.23
N VAL A 345 -16.33 1.70 -5.30
CA VAL A 345 -15.01 2.33 -5.42
C VAL A 345 -13.91 1.31 -5.27
N GLN A 346 -12.80 1.54 -5.96
CA GLN A 346 -11.61 0.69 -5.83
C GLN A 346 -11.10 0.73 -4.38
N ALA A 347 -10.74 -0.43 -3.82
CA ALA A 347 -10.26 -0.60 -2.45
C ALA A 347 -8.79 -0.16 -2.25
N ASN A 348 -8.42 1.00 -2.80
CA ASN A 348 -7.12 1.61 -2.56
C ASN A 348 -6.99 2.12 -1.12
N TYR A 349 -5.76 2.36 -0.66
CA TYR A 349 -5.50 2.81 0.72
C TYR A 349 -6.33 4.04 1.12
N ARG A 350 -6.44 5.04 0.23
CA ARG A 350 -7.13 6.31 0.50
C ARG A 350 -8.64 6.11 0.68
N ASN A 351 -9.27 5.35 -0.21
CA ASN A 351 -10.71 5.07 -0.20
C ASN A 351 -11.07 4.22 1.02
N LYS A 352 -10.26 3.19 1.34
CA LYS A 352 -10.44 2.39 2.56
C LYS A 352 -10.38 3.27 3.81
N LYS A 353 -9.38 4.15 3.93
CA LYS A 353 -9.27 5.06 5.08
C LYS A 353 -10.43 6.05 5.17
N GLN A 354 -10.99 6.49 4.05
CA GLN A 354 -12.19 7.32 4.06
C GLN A 354 -13.42 6.55 4.54
N LEU A 355 -13.63 5.34 4.02
CA LEU A 355 -14.71 4.44 4.44
C LEU A 355 -14.63 4.10 5.93
N GLU A 356 -13.44 3.80 6.46
CA GLU A 356 -13.22 3.53 7.89
C GLU A 356 -13.67 4.72 8.77
N ARG A 357 -13.32 5.95 8.37
CA ARG A 357 -13.70 7.17 9.10
C ARG A 357 -15.20 7.45 9.06
N ASP A 358 -15.88 7.11 7.96
CA ASP A 358 -17.31 7.32 7.84
C ASP A 358 -18.11 6.24 8.58
N VAL A 359 -17.62 5.00 8.62
CA VAL A 359 -18.17 3.92 9.46
C VAL A 359 -18.14 4.29 10.94
N ASP A 360 -17.10 4.98 11.41
CA ASP A 360 -17.01 5.41 12.81
C ASP A 360 -18.13 6.35 13.25
N LYS A 361 -18.70 7.11 12.31
CA LYS A 361 -19.78 8.09 12.57
C LYS A 361 -21.17 7.48 12.58
N LEU A 362 -21.32 6.18 12.28
CA LEU A 362 -22.63 5.54 12.24
C LEU A 362 -23.30 5.53 13.62
N GLU A 363 -24.62 5.75 13.62
CA GLU A 363 -25.46 5.71 14.81
C GLU A 363 -26.66 4.79 14.55
N ALA A 364 -27.11 4.10 15.60
CA ALA A 364 -28.24 3.18 15.54
C ALA A 364 -29.56 3.93 15.72
N GLN A 365 -30.48 3.79 14.77
CA GLN A 365 -31.78 4.45 14.73
C GLN A 365 -32.82 3.58 14.00
N ASN A 366 -34.11 3.76 14.31
CA ASN A 366 -35.25 3.12 13.62
C ASN A 366 -35.29 1.58 13.67
N GLN A 367 -36.15 0.94 12.86
CA GLN A 367 -36.33 -0.50 12.78
C GLN A 367 -35.48 -1.09 11.65
N ALA A 368 -35.13 -2.37 11.73
CA ALA A 368 -34.42 -3.08 10.66
C ALA A 368 -35.38 -3.50 9.53
N ASP A 369 -35.10 -3.11 8.29
CA ASP A 369 -35.69 -3.64 7.07
C ASP A 369 -34.59 -4.27 6.18
N TYR A 370 -34.46 -5.60 6.27
CA TYR A 370 -33.50 -6.35 5.44
C TYR A 370 -33.85 -6.30 3.96
N LYS A 371 -35.12 -6.16 3.61
CA LYS A 371 -35.56 -6.14 2.21
C LYS A 371 -35.10 -4.86 1.53
N ALA A 372 -35.23 -3.73 2.22
CA ALA A 372 -34.71 -2.45 1.74
C ALA A 372 -33.20 -2.51 1.48
N GLY A 373 -32.43 -3.00 2.46
CA GLY A 373 -30.97 -3.15 2.33
C GLY A 373 -30.54 -4.08 1.19
N LEU A 374 -31.18 -5.24 1.06
CA LEU A 374 -30.87 -6.22 0.02
C LEU A 374 -31.29 -5.77 -1.37
N ARG A 375 -32.49 -5.16 -1.53
CA ARG A 375 -32.92 -4.59 -2.82
C ARG A 375 -31.95 -3.52 -3.30
N PHE A 376 -31.58 -2.60 -2.41
CA PHE A 376 -30.56 -1.60 -2.71
C PHE A 376 -29.27 -2.26 -3.20
N ALA A 377 -28.79 -3.29 -2.48
CA ALA A 377 -27.57 -3.99 -2.85
C ALA A 377 -27.61 -4.59 -4.26
N PHE A 378 -28.68 -5.33 -4.59
CA PHE A 378 -28.82 -5.96 -5.90
C PHE A 378 -28.91 -4.93 -7.02
N GLN A 379 -29.68 -3.86 -6.83
CA GLN A 379 -29.76 -2.75 -7.79
C GLN A 379 -28.38 -2.12 -8.03
N LYS A 380 -27.56 -1.96 -7.00
CA LYS A 380 -26.19 -1.41 -7.17
C LYS A 380 -25.27 -2.34 -7.94
N PHE A 381 -25.40 -3.66 -7.79
CA PHE A 381 -24.66 -4.61 -8.64
C PHE A 381 -25.09 -4.56 -10.11
N GLU A 382 -26.38 -4.36 -10.38
CA GLU A 382 -26.91 -4.21 -11.74
C GLU A 382 -26.46 -2.88 -12.37
N GLU A 383 -26.61 -1.76 -11.65
CA GLU A 383 -26.12 -0.43 -12.06
C GLU A 383 -24.62 -0.47 -12.39
N PHE A 384 -23.83 -1.15 -11.55
CA PHE A 384 -22.39 -1.27 -11.76
C PHE A 384 -22.05 -2.10 -13.00
N SER A 385 -22.82 -3.14 -13.28
CA SER A 385 -22.62 -4.00 -14.46
C SER A 385 -23.03 -3.30 -15.75
N ALA A 386 -24.12 -2.50 -15.72
CA ALA A 386 -24.61 -1.75 -16.87
C ALA A 386 -23.64 -0.64 -17.31
N ASN A 387 -22.95 -0.01 -16.36
CA ASN A 387 -22.04 1.10 -16.63
C ASN A 387 -20.66 0.69 -17.21
N GLN A 388 -20.37 -0.62 -17.30
CA GLN A 388 -19.09 -1.17 -17.80
C GLN A 388 -18.84 -0.88 -19.29
N SER A 389 -19.85 -0.48 -20.06
CA SER A 389 -19.74 -0.15 -21.48
C SER A 389 -19.16 1.23 -21.77
N SER A 390 -18.90 2.04 -20.74
CA SER A 390 -18.29 3.37 -20.89
C SER A 390 -16.78 3.29 -20.68
N SER A 391 -16.00 3.60 -21.71
CA SER A 391 -14.55 3.40 -21.82
C SER A 391 -13.67 4.08 -20.76
N ASP A 392 -14.24 4.84 -19.81
CA ASP A 392 -13.49 5.73 -18.91
C ASP A 392 -13.81 5.61 -17.42
N LYS A 393 -14.64 4.66 -16.95
CA LYS A 393 -15.00 4.58 -15.52
C LYS A 393 -15.03 3.15 -14.97
N ASN A 394 -14.19 2.90 -13.97
CA ASN A 394 -14.28 1.78 -13.00
C ASN A 394 -14.91 0.49 -13.54
N ILE A 395 -14.19 -0.19 -14.44
CA ILE A 395 -14.55 -1.56 -14.83
C ILE A 395 -14.42 -2.41 -13.55
N GLY A 396 -15.55 -2.94 -13.07
CA GLY A 396 -15.59 -3.81 -11.90
C GLY A 396 -14.66 -5.00 -11.99
N ALA A 397 -14.49 -5.71 -10.88
CA ALA A 397 -13.67 -6.92 -10.83
C ALA A 397 -14.19 -8.02 -11.78
N ASN A 398 -15.47 -7.94 -12.19
CA ASN A 398 -16.16 -8.84 -13.13
C ASN A 398 -15.97 -10.34 -12.83
N CYS A 399 -15.71 -10.67 -11.57
CA CYS A 399 -15.42 -12.02 -11.12
C CYS A 399 -16.41 -12.40 -10.03
N ASN A 400 -16.15 -12.03 -8.77
CA ASN A 400 -17.02 -12.38 -7.65
C ASN A 400 -17.86 -11.20 -7.19
N LYS A 401 -19.19 -11.35 -7.14
CA LYS A 401 -20.12 -10.41 -6.49
C LYS A 401 -20.46 -10.90 -5.10
N VAL A 402 -20.21 -10.07 -4.09
CA VAL A 402 -20.32 -10.47 -2.67
C VAL A 402 -21.11 -9.45 -1.88
N ILE A 403 -22.13 -9.90 -1.16
CA ILE A 403 -22.81 -9.12 -0.12
C ILE A 403 -22.33 -9.63 1.24
N ILE A 404 -21.88 -8.72 2.09
CA ILE A 404 -21.62 -9.01 3.51
C ILE A 404 -22.67 -8.26 4.33
N LEU A 405 -23.50 -8.99 5.07
CA LEU A 405 -24.51 -8.44 5.98
C LEU A 405 -24.03 -8.57 7.43
N LEU A 406 -23.89 -7.45 8.14
CA LEU A 406 -23.65 -7.41 9.58
C LEU A 406 -24.94 -6.97 10.29
N THR A 407 -25.41 -7.77 11.23
CA THR A 407 -26.61 -7.50 12.02
C THR A 407 -26.49 -8.15 13.39
N ASP A 408 -27.25 -7.65 14.36
CA ASP A 408 -27.37 -8.27 15.68
C ASP A 408 -28.41 -9.39 15.67
N GLY A 409 -28.95 -9.83 14.52
CA GLY A 409 -29.90 -10.94 14.40
C GLY A 409 -31.28 -10.48 13.95
N GLY A 410 -32.18 -11.42 13.63
CA GLY A 410 -33.48 -11.07 13.08
C GLY A 410 -34.31 -12.28 12.65
N THR A 411 -35.61 -12.05 12.48
CA THR A 411 -36.59 -13.09 12.14
C THR A 411 -36.97 -13.14 10.68
N ASP A 412 -36.86 -12.01 9.96
CA ASP A 412 -37.15 -11.96 8.52
C ASP A 412 -35.97 -12.52 7.72
N ASN A 413 -36.26 -13.39 6.76
CA ASN A 413 -35.29 -14.04 5.89
C ASN A 413 -35.19 -13.38 4.50
N ALA A 414 -36.04 -12.38 4.21
CA ALA A 414 -36.08 -11.63 2.94
C ALA A 414 -36.07 -12.53 1.69
N GLU A 415 -36.72 -13.70 1.77
CA GLU A 415 -36.72 -14.72 0.71
C GLU A 415 -37.27 -14.19 -0.62
N ASP A 416 -38.26 -13.30 -0.58
CA ASP A 416 -38.85 -12.64 -1.74
C ASP A 416 -37.81 -11.86 -2.56
N VAL A 417 -36.92 -11.12 -1.90
CA VAL A 417 -35.87 -10.36 -2.58
C VAL A 417 -34.85 -11.29 -3.25
N PHE A 418 -34.49 -12.41 -2.61
CA PHE A 418 -33.57 -13.37 -3.22
C PHE A 418 -34.20 -14.10 -4.41
N LYS A 419 -35.50 -14.39 -4.35
CA LYS A 419 -36.26 -14.98 -5.48
C LYS A 419 -36.30 -14.05 -6.69
N GLU A 420 -36.44 -12.74 -6.45
CA GLU A 420 -36.51 -11.72 -7.48
C GLU A 420 -35.15 -11.46 -8.14
N TYR A 421 -34.10 -11.23 -7.35
CA TYR A 421 -32.83 -10.70 -7.87
C TYR A 421 -31.71 -11.73 -8.05
N ASN A 422 -31.67 -12.80 -7.24
CA ASN A 422 -30.51 -13.71 -7.21
C ASN A 422 -30.84 -15.13 -7.71
N TRP A 423 -32.08 -15.59 -7.60
CA TRP A 423 -32.45 -16.97 -7.97
C TRP A 423 -32.97 -17.03 -9.42
N PRO A 424 -32.75 -18.15 -10.13
CA PRO A 424 -32.17 -19.42 -9.66
C PRO A 424 -30.63 -19.50 -9.74
N ASN A 425 -29.97 -18.57 -10.43
CA ASN A 425 -28.53 -18.69 -10.76
C ASN A 425 -27.60 -18.54 -9.54
N LYS A 426 -28.02 -17.77 -8.53
CA LYS A 426 -27.26 -17.45 -7.31
C LYS A 426 -25.87 -16.90 -7.65
N SER A 427 -25.85 -15.87 -8.49
CA SER A 427 -24.62 -15.23 -8.99
C SER A 427 -23.94 -14.38 -7.91
N VAL A 428 -24.72 -13.80 -6.99
CA VAL A 428 -24.23 -13.03 -5.85
C VAL A 428 -24.18 -13.92 -4.62
N ARG A 429 -23.02 -13.95 -3.95
CA ARG A 429 -22.82 -14.69 -2.71
C ARG A 429 -23.14 -13.81 -1.50
N VAL A 430 -23.86 -14.36 -0.53
CA VAL A 430 -24.31 -13.60 0.65
C VAL A 430 -23.69 -14.19 1.91
N PHE A 431 -22.87 -13.40 2.58
CA PHE A 431 -22.27 -13.75 3.88
C PHE A 431 -22.98 -12.98 4.97
N THR A 432 -23.31 -13.65 6.07
CA THR A 432 -24.02 -13.03 7.18
C THR A 432 -23.21 -13.17 8.47
N TYR A 433 -23.07 -12.06 9.18
CA TYR A 433 -22.38 -11.97 10.46
C TYR A 433 -23.37 -11.55 11.54
N ALA A 434 -23.60 -12.45 12.50
CA ALA A 434 -24.31 -12.13 13.73
C ALA A 434 -23.32 -11.52 14.72
N VAL A 435 -23.55 -10.28 15.15
CA VAL A 435 -22.59 -9.50 15.93
C VAL A 435 -23.13 -9.12 17.31
N GLY A 436 -22.31 -9.33 18.34
CA GLY A 436 -22.63 -9.03 19.73
C GLY A 436 -23.24 -10.20 20.51
N PRO A 437 -23.46 -10.04 21.82
CA PRO A 437 -24.21 -10.99 22.63
C PRO A 437 -25.67 -10.99 22.17
N THR A 438 -26.00 -11.95 21.32
CA THR A 438 -27.22 -11.95 20.52
C THR A 438 -28.38 -12.51 21.33
N ALA A 439 -29.28 -11.65 21.84
CA ALA A 439 -30.55 -12.10 22.42
C ALA A 439 -31.60 -12.46 21.34
N THR A 440 -31.40 -11.96 20.12
CA THR A 440 -32.31 -12.16 18.98
C THR A 440 -31.99 -13.46 18.23
N PRO A 441 -33.01 -14.09 17.59
CA PRO A 441 -32.80 -15.29 16.80
C PRO A 441 -31.87 -15.05 15.59
N VAL A 442 -30.91 -15.94 15.37
CA VAL A 442 -29.99 -15.88 14.21
C VAL A 442 -30.38 -16.84 13.08
N ALA A 443 -31.50 -17.56 13.22
CA ALA A 443 -31.90 -18.60 12.28
C ALA A 443 -32.18 -18.07 10.87
N ALA A 444 -32.82 -16.89 10.76
CA ALA A 444 -33.17 -16.30 9.47
C ALA A 444 -31.92 -15.85 8.70
N ILE A 445 -31.01 -15.11 9.35
CA ILE A 445 -29.76 -14.66 8.72
C ILE A 445 -28.80 -15.81 8.40
N LYS A 446 -28.82 -16.89 9.19
CA LYS A 446 -28.10 -18.13 8.87
C LYS A 446 -28.68 -18.78 7.62
N TRP A 447 -30.01 -18.83 7.50
CA TRP A 447 -30.69 -19.33 6.32
C TRP A 447 -30.34 -18.51 5.07
N MET A 448 -30.29 -17.17 5.17
CA MET A 448 -29.91 -16.29 4.04
C MET A 448 -28.54 -16.67 3.45
N ALA A 449 -27.54 -16.89 4.31
CA ALA A 449 -26.20 -17.28 3.87
C ALA A 449 -26.19 -18.67 3.21
N CYS A 450 -26.83 -19.66 3.87
CA CYS A 450 -26.93 -21.02 3.33
C CYS A 450 -27.67 -21.07 1.99
N ALA A 451 -28.74 -20.28 1.82
CA ALA A 451 -29.53 -20.27 0.61
C ALA A 451 -28.81 -19.63 -0.58
N ASN A 452 -27.81 -18.77 -0.35
CA ASN A 452 -27.13 -17.97 -1.37
C ASN A 452 -25.62 -18.25 -1.49
N ARG A 453 -25.19 -19.51 -1.28
CA ARG A 453 -23.80 -19.97 -1.47
C ARG A 453 -22.75 -19.11 -0.73
N GLY A 454 -23.09 -18.64 0.46
CA GLY A 454 -22.16 -17.96 1.34
C GLY A 454 -21.99 -18.69 2.66
N TYR A 455 -21.52 -17.96 3.67
CA TYR A 455 -21.16 -18.50 4.97
C TYR A 455 -21.73 -17.63 6.10
N PHE A 456 -22.12 -18.29 7.19
CA PHE A 456 -22.61 -17.65 8.41
C PHE A 456 -21.55 -17.69 9.50
N SER A 457 -21.30 -16.55 10.15
CA SER A 457 -20.33 -16.45 11.24
C SER A 457 -20.87 -15.63 12.40
N HIS A 458 -20.45 -15.95 13.62
CA HIS A 458 -20.84 -15.25 14.84
C HIS A 458 -19.64 -14.51 15.43
N ILE A 459 -19.82 -13.23 15.76
CA ILE A 459 -18.82 -12.35 16.36
C ILE A 459 -19.30 -11.93 17.76
N PRO A 460 -18.99 -12.71 18.81
CA PRO A 460 -19.48 -12.42 20.17
C PRO A 460 -18.78 -11.22 20.82
N ALA A 461 -17.51 -10.99 20.47
CA ALA A 461 -16.65 -10.03 21.14
C ALA A 461 -15.51 -9.53 20.24
N MET A 462 -14.82 -8.48 20.68
CA MET A 462 -13.72 -7.83 19.95
C MET A 462 -12.62 -8.82 19.54
N GLY A 463 -12.20 -9.71 20.45
CA GLY A 463 -11.15 -10.71 20.16
C GLY A 463 -11.53 -11.72 19.08
N ALA A 464 -12.82 -11.96 18.85
CA ALA A 464 -13.28 -12.89 17.83
C ALA A 464 -13.31 -12.28 16.42
N ILE A 465 -13.34 -10.95 16.30
CA ILE A 465 -13.42 -10.26 14.99
C ILE A 465 -12.32 -10.75 14.07
N ARG A 466 -11.08 -10.80 14.59
CA ARG A 466 -9.90 -11.09 13.79
C ARG A 466 -9.92 -12.48 13.15
N ALA A 467 -10.35 -13.49 13.90
CA ALA A 467 -10.44 -14.86 13.41
C ALA A 467 -11.69 -15.11 12.54
N ARG A 468 -12.81 -14.43 12.83
CA ARG A 468 -14.11 -14.72 12.21
C ARG A 468 -14.37 -13.99 10.91
N VAL A 469 -13.79 -12.80 10.73
CA VAL A 469 -13.95 -11.98 9.51
C VAL A 469 -13.24 -12.58 8.31
N GLN A 470 -12.16 -13.34 8.50
CA GLN A 470 -11.37 -13.90 7.39
C GLN A 470 -12.04 -15.09 6.69
N VAL A 471 -13.12 -15.64 7.25
CA VAL A 471 -13.68 -16.90 6.77
C VAL A 471 -14.28 -16.77 5.37
N TYR A 472 -14.77 -15.59 4.99
CA TYR A 472 -15.37 -15.40 3.65
C TYR A 472 -14.34 -15.55 2.51
N SER A 473 -13.07 -15.19 2.72
CA SER A 473 -12.02 -15.35 1.71
C SER A 473 -11.49 -16.78 1.63
N GLN A 474 -11.71 -17.57 2.69
CA GLN A 474 -11.30 -18.97 2.80
C GLN A 474 -12.40 -19.96 2.36
N ASP A 475 -13.58 -19.48 1.97
CA ASP A 475 -14.67 -20.36 1.55
C ASP A 475 -14.25 -21.18 0.31
N ARG A 476 -14.09 -22.48 0.54
CA ARG A 476 -13.65 -23.49 -0.44
C ARG A 476 -14.57 -23.57 -1.66
N GLN A 477 -15.81 -23.08 -1.58
CA GLN A 477 -16.71 -23.01 -2.73
C GLN A 477 -16.39 -21.88 -3.73
N LEU A 478 -15.51 -20.92 -3.39
CA LEU A 478 -14.98 -19.95 -4.36
C LEU A 478 -14.02 -20.60 -5.37
N TRP A 479 -13.50 -21.80 -5.07
CA TRP A 479 -12.39 -22.44 -5.79
C TRP A 479 -12.79 -23.59 -6.72
N LYS A 480 -14.01 -24.12 -6.59
CA LYS A 480 -14.47 -25.28 -7.37
C LYS A 480 -14.57 -25.02 -8.89
N GLY A 481 -14.49 -23.76 -9.33
CA GLY A 481 -14.54 -23.41 -10.76
C GLY A 481 -13.18 -23.42 -11.48
N ILE A 482 -12.05 -23.54 -10.78
CA ILE A 482 -10.72 -23.25 -11.38
C ILE A 482 -9.79 -24.49 -11.45
N SER A 483 -10.00 -25.55 -10.67
CA SER A 483 -9.19 -26.78 -10.81
C SER A 483 -10.03 -28.05 -10.94
N GLY A 484 -10.00 -28.66 -12.13
CA GLY A 484 -10.50 -30.01 -12.39
C GLY A 484 -9.62 -31.13 -11.81
N ARG A 485 -8.87 -30.89 -10.72
CA ARG A 485 -8.07 -31.91 -10.03
C ARG A 485 -8.22 -31.78 -8.52
N GLY A 486 -8.77 -32.83 -7.91
CA GLY A 486 -9.24 -32.91 -6.54
C GLY A 486 -8.17 -33.06 -5.46
N TYR A 487 -7.16 -32.19 -5.43
CA TYR A 487 -6.37 -31.93 -4.22
C TYR A 487 -6.10 -30.43 -4.17
N ILE A 488 -6.87 -29.70 -3.34
CA ILE A 488 -6.71 -28.26 -3.18
C ILE A 488 -5.58 -28.03 -2.19
N PHE A 489 -4.49 -27.45 -2.67
CA PHE A 489 -3.33 -27.14 -1.87
C PHE A 489 -3.63 -26.06 -0.82
N ASN A 490 -3.47 -26.39 0.46
CA ASN A 490 -3.92 -25.57 1.59
C ASN A 490 -2.86 -24.59 2.11
N ALA A 491 -2.15 -23.94 1.19
CA ALA A 491 -1.14 -22.95 1.52
C ALA A 491 -0.85 -22.00 0.36
N LYS A 492 -0.21 -20.86 0.68
CA LYS A 492 0.27 -19.91 -0.31
C LYS A 492 1.78 -19.77 -0.20
N LEU A 493 2.42 -19.81 -1.35
CA LEU A 493 3.87 -19.70 -1.48
C LEU A 493 4.19 -18.36 -2.12
N ALA A 494 5.25 -17.73 -1.65
CA ALA A 494 5.82 -16.55 -2.28
C ALA A 494 7.34 -16.71 -2.33
N ALA A 495 7.93 -16.46 -3.50
CA ALA A 495 9.38 -16.36 -3.68
C ALA A 495 9.64 -14.94 -4.19
N VAL A 496 10.37 -14.14 -3.40
CA VAL A 496 10.62 -12.72 -3.68
C VAL A 496 11.92 -12.52 -4.44
#